data_AF-A0A7K0PDX2-F1
#
_entry.id   AF-A0A7K0PDX2-F1
#
_cell.length_a   1.000
_cell.length_b   1.000
_cell.length_c   1.000
_cell.angle_alpha   90.00
_cell.angle_beta   90.00
_cell.angle_gamma   90.00
#
_symmetry.space_group_name_H-M   'P 1'
#
loop_
_entity.id
_entity.type
_entity.pdbx_description
1 polymer ?
#
loop_
_entity_poly.entity_id
_entity_poly.type
_entity_poly.pdbx_seq_one_letter_code
_entity_poly.pdbx_strand_id
1 'polypeptide(L)' 'MTARISGTTLESQARYAAGVRHVLRAWTSGEDLRGEDVVVQDGEIVGSAYKAAFEQGRGG' A
#
# COMPACT_ATOMS: atom_id res chain seq x y z
N MET A 1 -11.88 -20.52 14.12
CA MET A 1 -10.66 -20.04 13.41
C MET A 1 -10.74 -20.45 11.96
N THR A 2 -10.25 -19.63 11.04
CA THR A 2 -10.19 -19.90 9.59
C THR A 2 -8.82 -19.49 9.04
N ALA A 3 -8.46 -20.02 7.87
CA ALA A 3 -7.28 -19.54 7.14
C ALA A 3 -7.44 -18.06 6.76
N ARG A 4 -6.33 -17.34 6.64
CA ARG A 4 -6.32 -15.93 6.22
C ARG A 4 -6.60 -15.84 4.72
N ILE A 5 -7.88 -15.89 4.36
CA ILE A 5 -8.34 -15.83 2.96
C ILE A 5 -9.32 -14.68 2.69
N SER A 6 -9.76 -13.96 3.72
CA SER A 6 -10.76 -12.89 3.58
C SER A 6 -10.35 -11.78 2.61
N GLY A 7 -9.04 -11.48 2.50
CA GLY A 7 -8.50 -10.52 1.54
C GLY A 7 -8.12 -11.09 0.17
N THR A 8 -8.32 -12.39 -0.07
CA THR A 8 -7.89 -13.07 -1.32
C THR A 8 -9.03 -13.82 -2.02
N THR A 9 -10.27 -13.37 -1.86
CA THR A 9 -11.41 -13.80 -2.70
C THR A 9 -11.14 -13.47 -4.16
N LEU A 10 -11.69 -14.22 -5.13
CA LEU A 10 -11.46 -13.99 -6.57
C LEU A 10 -11.70 -12.53 -7.00
N GLU A 11 -12.75 -11.91 -6.47
CA GLU A 11 -13.03 -10.48 -6.70
C GLU A 11 -11.94 -9.56 -6.12
N SER A 12 -11.45 -9.85 -4.92
CA SER A 12 -10.35 -9.10 -4.31
C SER A 12 -9.07 -9.26 -5.14
N GLN A 13 -8.80 -10.47 -5.65
CA GLN A 13 -7.64 -10.72 -6.53
C GLN A 13 -7.69 -9.88 -7.80
N ALA A 14 -8.85 -9.81 -8.45
CA ALA A 14 -9.01 -8.98 -9.64
C ALA A 14 -8.70 -7.50 -9.35
N ARG A 15 -9.17 -6.97 -8.21
CA ARG A 15 -8.94 -5.57 -7.80
C ARG A 15 -7.47 -5.31 -7.47
N TYR A 16 -6.85 -6.10 -6.59
CA TYR A 16 -5.46 -5.84 -6.19
C TYR A 16 -4.47 -6.14 -7.31
N ALA A 17 -4.73 -7.10 -8.21
CA ALA A 17 -3.86 -7.37 -9.36
C ALA A 17 -3.88 -6.20 -10.36
N ALA A 18 -5.05 -5.60 -10.60
CA ALA A 18 -5.15 -4.38 -11.40
C ALA A 18 -4.40 -3.20 -10.74
N GLY A 19 -4.52 -3.05 -9.42
CA GLY A 19 -3.78 -2.04 -8.65
C GLY A 19 -2.26 -2.21 -8.74
N VAL A 20 -1.75 -3.43 -8.52
CA VAL A 20 -0.31 -3.75 -8.68
C VAL A 20 0.17 -3.42 -10.09
N ARG A 21 -0.60 -3.79 -11.12
CA ARG A 21 -0.26 -3.47 -12.51
C ARG A 21 -0.25 -1.96 -12.79
N HIS A 22 -1.06 -1.17 -12.09
CA HIS A 22 -1.07 0.30 -12.20
C HIS A 22 0.19 0.90 -11.58
N VAL A 23 0.49 0.55 -10.32
CA VAL A 23 1.68 1.01 -9.59
C VAL A 23 2.96 0.67 -10.36
N LEU A 24 3.09 -0.57 -10.81
CA LEU A 24 4.28 -0.99 -11.56
C LEU A 24 4.43 -0.23 -12.88
N ARG A 25 3.32 0.06 -13.58
CA ARG A 25 3.41 0.83 -14.83
C ARG A 25 3.89 2.26 -14.61
N ALA A 26 3.35 2.94 -13.61
CA ALA A 26 3.77 4.29 -13.26
C ALA A 26 5.27 4.29 -12.90
N TRP A 27 5.68 3.37 -12.02
CA TRP A 27 7.08 3.24 -11.59
C TRP A 27 8.04 2.96 -12.75
N THR A 28 7.75 1.99 -13.62
CA THR A 28 8.63 1.67 -14.75
C THR A 28 8.68 2.76 -15.82
N SER A 29 7.65 3.61 -15.89
CA SER A 29 7.57 4.71 -16.85
C SER A 29 8.16 6.01 -16.31
N GLY A 30 8.58 6.03 -15.04
CA GLY A 30 9.03 7.25 -14.36
C GLY A 30 7.91 8.25 -14.07
N GLU A 31 6.64 7.80 -14.04
CA GLU A 31 5.50 8.60 -13.64
C GLU A 31 5.35 8.59 -12.12
N ASP A 32 4.75 9.64 -11.56
CA ASP A 32 4.46 9.72 -10.13
C ASP A 32 3.45 8.64 -9.70
N LEU A 33 3.72 8.04 -8.55
CA LEU A 33 2.78 7.14 -7.89
C LEU A 33 1.63 7.93 -7.26
N ARG A 34 0.44 7.34 -7.17
CA ARG A 34 -0.67 7.95 -6.42
C ARG A 34 -0.29 7.99 -4.94
N GLY A 35 -0.59 9.10 -4.26
CA GLY A 35 -0.30 9.24 -2.83
C GLY A 35 -0.93 8.15 -1.95
N GLU A 36 -2.09 7.62 -2.36
CA GLU A 36 -2.77 6.51 -1.67
C GLU A 36 -2.06 5.15 -1.78
N ASP A 37 -1.22 4.96 -2.80
CA ASP A 37 -0.47 3.72 -3.06
C ASP A 37 0.90 3.73 -2.32
N VAL A 38 1.31 4.86 -1.74
CA VAL A 38 2.63 5.04 -1.12
C VAL A 38 2.51 5.09 0.39
N VAL A 39 3.15 4.13 1.07
CA VAL A 39 3.24 4.12 2.54
C VAL A 39 4.50 4.85 3.02
N VAL A 40 5.64 4.61 2.33
CA VAL A 40 6.95 5.18 2.65
C VAL A 40 7.58 5.73 1.38
N GLN A 41 8.15 6.92 1.47
CA GLN A 41 8.93 7.55 0.39
C GLN A 41 10.08 8.33 1.00
N ASP A 42 11.27 8.21 0.40
CA ASP A 42 12.48 8.94 0.80
C ASP A 42 12.84 8.84 2.29
N GLY A 43 12.53 7.69 2.92
CA GLY A 43 12.81 7.42 4.34
C GLY A 43 11.72 7.89 5.31
N GLU A 44 10.65 8.51 4.81
CA GLU A 44 9.56 9.06 5.61
C GLU A 44 8.24 8.30 5.38
N ILE A 45 7.42 8.18 6.44
CA ILE A 45 6.06 7.64 6.31
C ILE A 45 5.13 8.72 5.81
N VAL A 46 4.67 8.56 4.57
CA VAL A 46 3.76 9.49 3.89
C VAL A 46 2.31 9.01 3.92
N GLY A 47 2.09 7.71 4.12
CA GLY A 47 0.76 7.11 4.24
C GLY A 47 0.03 7.59 5.49
N SER A 48 -1.05 8.36 5.32
CA SER A 48 -1.82 8.97 6.42
C SER A 48 -2.33 7.96 7.44
N ALA A 49 -2.72 6.75 6.99
CA ALA A 49 -3.19 5.68 7.85
C ALA A 49 -2.11 5.10 8.79
N TYR A 50 -0.82 5.22 8.42
CA TYR A 50 0.29 4.63 9.17
C TYR A 50 1.11 5.65 9.94
N LYS A 51 1.04 6.93 9.56
CA LYS A 51 1.78 8.02 10.20
C LYS A 51 1.53 8.08 11.71
N ALA A 52 0.26 8.10 12.12
CA ALA A 52 -0.12 8.16 13.54
C ALA A 52 0.31 6.92 14.32
N ALA A 53 0.26 5.72 13.71
CA ALA A 53 0.68 4.47 14.36
C ALA A 53 2.19 4.41 14.57
N PHE A 54 2.98 4.90 13.60
CA PHE A 54 4.44 4.94 13.71
C PHE A 54 4.93 5.95 14.74
N GLU A 55 4.32 7.14 14.79
CA GLU A 55 4.64 8.17 15.78
C GLU A 55 4.42 7.68 17.21
N GLN A 56 3.34 6.93 17.46
CA GLN A 56 3.07 6.30 18.75
C GLN A 56 4.16 5.27 19.15
N GLY A 57 4.73 4.55 18.19
CA GLY A 57 5.78 3.56 18.44
C GLY A 57 7.17 4.13 18.71
N ARG A 58 7.44 5.39 18.33
CA ARG A 58 8.71 6.09 18.63
C ARG A 58 8.76 6.69 20.05
N GLY A 59 7.62 6.76 20.74
CA GLY A 59 7.51 7.33 22.09
C GLY A 59 7.79 6.37 23.24
N GLY A 60 8.37 5.18 22.97
CA GLY A 60 8.75 4.18 23.97
C GLY A 60 10.24 4.15 24.25
#